data_AF-A0A101VRE3-F1
#
_entry.id   AF-A0A101VRE3-F1
#
_cell.length_a   1.000
_cell.length_b   1.000
_cell.length_c   1.000
_cell.angle_alpha   90.00
_cell.angle_beta   90.00
_cell.angle_gamma   90.00
#
_symmetry.space_group_name_H-M   'P 1'
#
loop_
_entity.id
_entity.type
_entity.pdbx_description
1 polymer ?
#
loop_
_entity_poly.entity_id
_entity_poly.type
_entity_poly.pdbx_seq_one_letter_code
_entity_poly.pdbx_strand_id
1 'polypeptide(L)' 'MKKEYDFSKSIKNPYIGKLKKQISIRIENETIDYFRKLSLEIGIPYQNLMNMYLRECAEKNIKPNIHWK' A
#
# COMPACT_ATOMS: atom_id res chain seq x y z
N MET A 1 -11.98 31.37 -12.73
CA MET A 1 -12.66 30.06 -12.52
C MET A 1 -14.15 30.23 -12.80
N LYS A 2 -14.83 29.23 -13.38
CA LYS A 2 -16.29 29.30 -13.59
C LYS A 2 -17.03 29.21 -12.25
N LYS A 3 -18.16 29.92 -12.13
CA LYS A 3 -19.00 29.94 -10.93
C LYS A 3 -19.68 28.60 -10.65
N GLU A 4 -20.08 27.88 -11.70
CA GLU A 4 -20.69 26.56 -11.57
C GLU A 4 -20.24 25.63 -12.71
N TYR A 5 -20.09 24.36 -12.35
CA TYR A 5 -19.80 23.26 -13.26
C TYR A 5 -20.97 22.27 -13.19
N ASP A 6 -21.59 22.00 -14.33
CA ASP A 6 -22.62 20.97 -14.46
C ASP A 6 -21.95 19.60 -14.68
N PHE A 7 -22.16 18.70 -13.72
CA PHE A 7 -21.58 17.36 -13.71
C PHE A 7 -22.58 16.26 -14.10
N SER A 8 -23.77 16.61 -14.59
CA SER A 8 -24.86 15.67 -14.92
C SER A 8 -24.49 14.56 -15.92
N LYS A 9 -23.48 14.78 -16.77
CA LYS A 9 -22.96 13.79 -17.75
C LYS A 9 -21.56 13.25 -17.40
N SER A 10 -21.12 13.41 -16.16
CA SER A 10 -19.76 13.04 -15.77
C SER A 10 -19.59 11.53 -15.63
N ILE A 11 -18.47 11.02 -16.14
CA ILE A 11 -18.08 9.62 -16.00
C ILE A 11 -17.18 9.48 -14.77
N LYS A 12 -17.46 8.48 -13.92
CA LYS A 12 -16.63 8.18 -12.75
C LYS A 12 -15.21 7.86 -13.21
N ASN A 13 -14.22 8.51 -12.63
CA ASN A 13 -12.83 8.32 -13.01
C ASN A 13 -12.42 6.84 -12.83
N PRO A 14 -12.04 6.13 -13.91
CA PRO A 14 -11.72 4.70 -13.87
C PRO A 14 -10.44 4.38 -13.06
N TYR A 15 -9.64 5.39 -12.72
CA TYR A 15 -8.43 5.27 -11.92
C TYR A 15 -8.65 5.42 -10.42
N ILE A 16 -9.87 5.76 -9.97
CA ILE A 16 -10.20 5.91 -8.54
C ILE A 16 -9.89 4.63 -7.75
N GLY A 17 -10.12 3.45 -8.34
CA GLY A 17 -9.83 2.17 -7.68
C GLY A 17 -8.35 1.85 -7.52
N LYS A 18 -7.46 2.55 -8.26
CA LYS A 18 -6.01 2.35 -8.22
C LYS A 18 -5.31 3.28 -7.23
N LEU A 19 -6.07 4.17 -6.57
CA LEU A 19 -5.53 5.07 -5.57
C LEU A 19 -5.13 4.27 -4.33
N LYS A 20 -3.93 4.58 -3.81
CA LYS A 20 -3.48 4.03 -2.52
C LYS A 20 -4.47 4.47 -1.44
N LYS A 21 -4.99 3.49 -0.69
CA LYS A 21 -5.80 3.78 0.49
C LYS A 21 -4.86 4.00 1.67
N GLN A 22 -5.01 5.12 2.36
CA GLN A 22 -4.33 5.34 3.63
C GLN A 22 -5.02 4.46 4.69
N ILE A 23 -4.25 3.59 5.32
CA ILE A 23 -4.73 2.67 6.36
C ILE A 23 -3.80 2.72 7.57
N SER A 24 -4.39 2.59 8.76
CA SER A 24 -3.63 2.42 10.00
C SER A 24 -3.53 0.93 10.30
N ILE A 25 -2.32 0.37 10.22
CA ILE A 25 -2.03 -1.03 10.56
C ILE A 25 -1.17 -1.04 11.82
N ARG A 26 -1.48 -1.93 12.77
CA ARG A 26 -0.59 -2.23 13.90
C ARG A 26 0.46 -3.23 13.45
N ILE A 27 1.73 -2.89 13.64
CA ILE A 27 2.89 -3.69 13.26
C ILE A 27 3.85 -3.68 14.44
N GLU A 28 4.51 -4.80 14.71
CA GLU A 28 5.54 -4.91 15.73
C GLU A 28 6.73 -3.98 15.41
N ASN A 29 7.35 -3.40 16.45
CA ASN A 29 8.49 -2.50 16.27
C ASN A 29 9.65 -3.17 15.54
N GLU A 30 9.93 -4.44 15.84
CA GLU A 30 11.02 -5.21 15.21
C GLU A 30 10.85 -5.32 13.69
N THR A 31 9.61 -5.54 13.23
CA THR A 31 9.28 -5.56 11.80
C THR A 31 9.52 -4.20 11.15
N ILE A 32 9.14 -3.10 11.81
CA ILE A 32 9.38 -1.74 11.31
C ILE A 32 10.90 -1.47 11.22
N ASP A 33 11.66 -1.85 12.24
CA ASP A 33 13.11 -1.65 12.26
C ASP A 33 13.83 -2.45 11.18
N TYR A 34 13.38 -3.68 10.90
CA TYR A 34 13.88 -4.48 9.78
C TYR A 34 13.70 -3.74 8.44
N PHE A 35 12.48 -3.29 8.13
CA PHE A 35 12.21 -2.58 6.87
C PHE A 35 12.90 -1.21 6.81
N ARG A 36 13.15 -0.55 7.95
CA ARG A 36 13.95 0.69 8.00
C ARG A 36 15.40 0.44 7.63
N LYS A 37 16.05 -0.60 8.17
CA LYS A 37 17.43 -0.95 7.79
C LYS A 37 17.51 -1.29 6.30
N LEU A 38 16.60 -2.15 5.84
CA LEU A 38 16.54 -2.54 4.43
C LEU A 38 16.25 -1.35 3.50
N SER A 39 15.47 -0.36 3.94
CA SER A 39 15.22 0.87 3.18
C SER A 39 16.48 1.73 2.98
N LEU A 40 17.41 1.72 3.94
CA LEU A 40 18.67 2.46 3.83
C LEU A 40 19.60 1.83 2.79
N GLU A 41 19.58 0.50 2.68
CA GLU A 41 20.40 -0.24 1.72
C GLU A 41 19.87 -0.09 0.28
N ILE A 42 18.54 -0.12 0.10
CA ILE A 42 17.90 -0.09 -1.22
C ILE A 42 17.64 1.35 -1.71
N GLY A 43 17.57 2.32 -0.80
CA GLY A 43 17.28 3.72 -1.11
C GLY A 43 15.79 4.02 -1.35
N ILE A 44 14.88 3.14 -0.96
CA ILE A 44 13.43 3.30 -1.11
C ILE A 44 12.80 3.43 0.28
N PRO A 45 11.88 4.38 0.54
CA PRO A 45 11.24 4.53 1.85
C PRO A 45 10.62 3.22 2.37
N TYR A 46 10.84 2.92 3.65
CA TYR A 46 10.39 1.65 4.28
C TYR A 46 8.91 1.34 4.08
N GLN A 47 8.03 2.37 4.06
CA GLN A 47 6.59 2.20 3.81
C GLN A 47 6.30 1.73 2.38
N ASN A 48 7.03 2.26 1.39
CA ASN A 48 6.90 1.84 0.00
C ASN A 48 7.43 0.41 -0.18
N LEU A 49 8.57 0.12 0.44
CA LEU A 49 9.18 -1.21 0.41
C LEU A 49 8.26 -2.27 1.00
N MET A 50 7.70 -2.02 2.18
CA MET A 50 6.74 -2.90 2.83
C MET A 50 5.51 -3.14 1.95
N ASN A 51 4.96 -2.08 1.35
CA ASN A 51 3.84 -2.21 0.42
C ASN A 51 4.19 -3.03 -0.83
N MET A 52 5.41 -2.91 -1.37
CA MET A 52 5.86 -3.72 -2.50
C MET A 52 5.95 -5.20 -2.14
N TYR A 53 6.50 -5.53 -0.97
CA TYR A 53 6.56 -6.91 -0.48
C TYR A 53 5.17 -7.51 -0.28
N LEU A 54 4.24 -6.77 0.35
CA LEU A 54 2.87 -7.23 0.52
C LEU A 54 2.16 -7.47 -0.81
N ARG A 55 2.42 -6.60 -1.80
CA ARG A 55 1.89 -6.77 -3.15
C ARG A 55 2.45 -8.03 -3.82
N GLU A 56 3.75 -8.27 -3.71
CA GLU A 56 4.39 -9.45 -4.26
C GLU A 56 3.84 -10.74 -3.63
N CYS A 57 3.63 -10.75 -2.31
CA CYS A 57 2.99 -11.86 -1.61
C CYS A 57 1.59 -12.16 -2.17
N ALA A 58 0.79 -11.12 -2.43
CA ALA A 58 -0.54 -11.26 -3.00
C ALA A 58 -0.49 -11.76 -4.46
N GLU A 59 0.41 -11.21 -5.29
CA GLU A 59 0.59 -11.63 -6.68
C GLU A 59 1.04 -13.09 -6.78
N LYS A 60 1.91 -13.53 -5.86
CA LYS A 60 2.40 -14.92 -5.77
C LYS A 60 1.47 -15.87 -5.01
N ASN A 61 0.33 -15.40 -4.50
CA ASN A 61 -0.60 -16.17 -3.66
C ASN A 61 0.10 -16.88 -2.48
N ILE A 62 1.10 -16.22 -1.88
CA ILE A 62 1.82 -16.77 -0.72
C ILE A 62 0.85 -16.82 0.46
N LYS A 63 0.60 -18.02 0.97
CA LYS A 63 -0.24 -18.23 2.15
C LYS A 63 0.66 -18.33 3.38
N PRO A 64 0.32 -17.64 4.49
CA PRO A 64 1.06 -17.78 5.73
C PRO A 64 0.93 -19.22 6.22
N ASN A 65 2.06 -19.81 6.62
CA ASN A 65 2.08 -21.11 7.24
C ASN A 65 1.82 -20.95 8.74
N ILE A 66 0.55 -20.91 9.13
CA ILE A 66 0.14 -20.69 10.52
C ILE A 66 0.08 -22.04 11.23
N HIS A 67 1.17 -22.42 11.89
CA HIS A 67 1.15 -23.50 12.88
C HIS A 67 0.77 -22.90 14.22
N TRP A 68 -0.49 -23.08 14.62
CA TRP A 68 -0.91 -22.83 16.00
C TRP A 68 -0.34 -23.94 16.88
N LYS A 69 0.57 -23.60 17.78
CA LYS A 69 1.04 -24.49 18.86
C LYS A 69 0.65 -23.88 20.19
#